data_AF-A0A6M1ZKR2-F1
#
_entry.id   AF-A0A6M1ZKR2-F1
#
_cell.length_a   1.000
_cell.length_b   1.000
_cell.length_c   1.000
_cell.angle_alpha   90.00
_cell.angle_beta   90.00
_cell.angle_gamma   90.00
#
_symmetry.space_group_name_H-M   'P 1'
#
loop_
_entity.id
_entity.type
_entity.pdbx_description
1 polymer ?
#
loop_
_entity_poly.entity_id
_entity_poly.type
_entity_poly.pdbx_seq_one_letter_code
_entity_poly.pdbx_strand_id
1 'polypeptide(L)'
;MKKKFLAILFVFFTIFISFTVEKSFFFGVTIEGYPITNRKLKTLQKEIGIKPDMIVFFLMWPSKEKIKESFNLTYSLNTINKSNAISCITWEPMYLQNSKEVAILSDDILKGLYDEYLDEFIFQIKSFNKPLIIRFAHEMNLSRYHWGVVKD
;
A
#
# COMPACT_ATOMS: atom_id res chain seq x y z
N MET A 1 -12.03 61.34 -21.46
CA MET A 1 -12.27 60.14 -20.62
C MET A 1 -11.64 58.86 -21.21
N LYS A 2 -10.32 58.82 -21.51
CA LYS A 2 -9.66 57.61 -22.06
C LYS A 2 -8.25 57.32 -21.51
N LYS A 3 -7.79 58.04 -20.48
CA LYS A 3 -6.44 57.86 -19.90
C LYS A 3 -6.40 57.26 -18.48
N LYS A 4 -7.55 56.95 -17.87
CA LYS A 4 -7.61 56.33 -16.52
C LYS A 4 -7.82 54.82 -16.53
N PHE A 5 -8.07 54.21 -17.69
CA PHE A 5 -8.35 52.76 -17.78
C PHE A 5 -7.08 51.90 -17.95
N LEU A 6 -5.94 52.52 -18.29
CA LEU A 6 -4.70 51.78 -18.51
C LEU A 6 -3.87 51.55 -17.24
N ALA A 7 -4.18 52.27 -16.15
CA ALA A 7 -3.46 52.13 -14.88
C ALA A 7 -3.99 50.97 -13.99
N ILE A 8 -5.14 50.38 -14.33
CA ILE A 8 -5.75 49.29 -13.54
C ILE A 8 -5.30 47.91 -14.05
N LEU A 9 -4.74 47.81 -15.26
CA LEU A 9 -4.26 46.54 -15.82
C LEU A 9 -2.83 46.16 -15.38
N PHE A 10 -2.18 46.97 -14.54
CA PHE A 10 -0.77 46.77 -14.17
C PHE A 10 -0.54 46.30 -12.72
N VAL A 11 -1.60 45.97 -11.96
CA VAL A 11 -1.49 45.61 -10.53
C VAL A 11 -1.82 44.14 -10.22
N PHE A 12 -2.27 43.33 -11.19
CA PHE A 12 -2.56 41.91 -10.96
C PHE A 12 -1.66 40.95 -11.75
N PHE A 13 -0.37 41.28 -11.84
CA PHE A 13 0.66 40.30 -12.17
C PHE A 13 1.60 40.14 -10.96
N THR A 14 1.01 39.79 -9.81
CA THR A 14 1.78 39.11 -8.78
C THR A 14 2.16 37.76 -9.38
N ILE A 15 3.39 37.71 -9.89
CA ILE A 15 4.08 36.48 -10.20
C ILE A 15 4.09 35.68 -8.89
N PHE A 16 3.14 34.76 -8.75
CA PHE A 16 3.31 33.64 -7.85
C PHE A 16 4.47 32.85 -8.45
N ILE A 17 5.69 33.19 -8.03
CA ILE A 17 6.79 32.25 -8.07
C ILE A 17 6.38 31.19 -7.06
N SER A 18 5.56 30.24 -7.50
CA SER A 18 5.49 28.95 -6.83
C SER A 18 6.89 28.39 -6.95
N PHE A 19 7.70 28.61 -5.91
CA PHE A 19 8.79 27.71 -5.62
C PHE A 19 8.14 26.33 -5.47
N THR A 20 8.14 25.57 -6.55
CA THR A 20 8.04 24.12 -6.45
C THR A 20 9.29 23.71 -5.70
N VAL A 21 9.18 23.65 -4.38
CA VAL A 21 10.11 22.84 -3.60
C VAL A 21 9.95 21.45 -4.20
N GLU A 22 10.90 21.07 -5.03
CA GLU A 22 11.02 19.69 -5.48
C GLU A 22 10.97 18.86 -4.22
N LYS A 23 10.00 17.94 -4.13
CA LYS A 23 9.86 17.11 -2.95
C LYS A 23 11.10 16.24 -2.85
N SER A 24 12.10 16.68 -2.09
CA SER A 24 13.43 16.07 -2.05
C SER A 24 13.45 14.73 -1.31
N PHE A 25 12.33 14.33 -0.72
CA PHE A 25 12.26 13.16 0.13
C PHE A 25 10.93 12.41 -0.03
N PHE A 26 11.02 11.14 -0.43
CA PHE A 26 9.91 10.21 -0.50
C PHE A 26 9.81 9.46 0.83
N PHE A 27 8.76 9.73 1.61
CA PHE A 27 8.64 9.19 2.97
C PHE A 27 7.54 8.13 3.07
N GLY A 28 7.88 6.97 3.62
CA GLY A 28 6.95 5.86 3.83
C GLY A 28 6.70 5.55 5.30
N VAL A 29 5.49 5.09 5.62
CA VAL A 29 5.14 4.60 6.98
C VAL A 29 4.39 3.29 6.89
N THR A 30 4.69 2.38 7.81
CA THR A 30 3.94 1.13 8.00
C THR A 30 2.71 1.35 8.88
N ILE A 31 1.56 0.82 8.47
CA ILE A 31 0.35 0.76 9.29
C ILE A 31 0.06 -0.69 9.68
N GLU A 32 -0.21 -0.89 10.96
CA GLU A 32 -0.56 -2.20 11.49
C GLU A 32 -2.03 -2.60 11.23
N GLY A 33 -2.19 -3.87 10.87
CA GLY A 33 -3.46 -4.55 10.71
C GLY A 33 -4.16 -4.24 9.38
N TYR A 34 -5.07 -5.13 9.01
CA TYR A 34 -5.81 -5.12 7.76
C TYR A 34 -7.33 -5.25 8.06
N PRO A 35 -8.23 -4.59 7.31
CA PRO A 35 -7.97 -3.67 6.19
C PRO A 35 -7.45 -2.29 6.64
N ILE A 36 -6.93 -1.53 5.67
CA ILE A 36 -6.52 -0.14 5.88
C ILE A 36 -7.74 0.77 5.70
N THR A 37 -8.14 1.44 6.78
CA THR A 37 -9.33 2.31 6.79
C THR A 37 -8.94 3.78 6.83
N ASN A 38 -9.84 4.65 6.36
CA ASN A 38 -9.65 6.10 6.45
C ASN A 38 -9.41 6.57 7.89
N ARG A 39 -10.02 5.90 8.88
CA ARG A 39 -9.83 6.23 10.30
C ARG A 39 -8.38 5.97 10.73
N LYS A 40 -7.87 4.75 10.50
CA LYS A 40 -6.48 4.38 10.82
C LYS A 40 -5.48 5.35 10.16
N LEU A 41 -5.69 5.64 8.88
CA LEU A 41 -4.82 6.52 8.11
C LEU A 41 -4.81 7.96 8.63
N LYS A 42 -5.99 8.52 8.96
CA LYS A 42 -6.10 9.86 9.53
C LYS A 42 -5.50 9.95 10.93
N THR A 43 -5.70 8.93 11.76
CA THR A 43 -5.09 8.85 13.09
C THR A 43 -3.56 8.87 12.97
N LEU A 44 -2.99 8.00 12.13
CA LEU A 44 -1.54 7.97 11.89
C LEU A 44 -1.02 9.35 11.44
N GLN A 45 -1.63 9.94 10.39
CA GLN A 45 -1.20 11.23 9.85
C GLN A 45 -1.24 12.35 10.89
N LYS A 46 -2.23 12.31 11.80
CA LYS A 46 -2.33 13.26 12.91
C LYS A 46 -1.21 13.06 13.93
N GLU A 47 -0.88 11.82 14.27
CA GLU A 47 0.16 11.48 15.24
C GLU A 47 1.56 11.84 14.75
N ILE A 48 1.87 11.57 13.49
CA ILE A 48 3.19 11.86 12.91
C ILE A 48 3.34 13.30 12.38
N GLY A 49 2.23 14.04 12.26
CA GLY A 49 2.22 15.43 11.79
C GLY A 49 2.51 15.63 10.30
N ILE A 50 2.69 14.56 9.53
CA ILE A 50 3.01 14.59 8.10
C ILE A 50 2.13 13.60 7.31
N LYS A 51 1.98 13.84 6.01
CA LYS A 51 1.31 12.91 5.08
C LYS A 51 2.37 12.06 4.37
N PRO A 52 2.42 10.74 4.60
CA PRO A 52 3.38 9.86 3.92
C PRO A 52 3.11 9.80 2.41
N ASP A 53 4.17 9.61 1.62
CA ASP A 53 4.12 9.30 0.19
C ASP A 53 3.84 7.83 -0.07
N MET A 54 4.17 6.98 0.89
CA MET A 54 3.96 5.54 0.82
C MET A 54 3.35 5.03 2.12
N ILE A 55 2.35 4.16 1.99
CA ILE A 55 1.81 3.39 3.10
C ILE A 55 2.16 1.94 2.88
N VAL A 56 2.95 1.39 3.80
CA VAL A 56 3.27 -0.03 3.86
C VAL A 56 2.24 -0.73 4.73
N PHE A 57 1.74 -1.88 4.31
CA PHE A 57 0.93 -2.75 5.15
C PHE A 57 1.22 -4.21 4.85
N PHE A 58 0.90 -5.07 5.81
CA PHE A 58 1.12 -6.52 5.71
C PHE A 58 -0.18 -7.20 5.33
N LEU A 59 -0.11 -8.10 4.36
CA LEU A 59 -1.20 -8.95 3.92
C LEU A 59 -0.72 -10.40 3.95
N MET A 60 -1.20 -11.13 4.95
CA MET A 60 -1.03 -12.57 5.08
C MET A 60 -1.93 -13.28 4.06
N TRP A 61 -1.50 -14.44 3.59
CA TRP A 61 -2.32 -15.33 2.78
C TRP A 61 -3.32 -16.07 3.69
N PRO A 62 -4.42 -16.61 3.16
CA PRO A 62 -5.31 -17.46 3.93
C PRO A 62 -4.69 -18.83 4.19
N SER A 63 -5.18 -19.54 5.21
CA SER A 63 -4.94 -20.98 5.33
C SER A 63 -5.66 -21.73 4.20
N LYS A 64 -5.30 -23.00 3.94
CA LYS A 64 -5.92 -23.80 2.87
C LYS A 64 -7.45 -23.90 3.01
N GLU A 65 -7.93 -23.97 4.24
CA GLU A 65 -9.37 -24.06 4.56
C GLU A 65 -10.10 -22.74 4.26
N LYS A 66 -9.37 -21.64 4.12
CA LYS A 66 -9.88 -20.28 3.99
C LYS A 66 -9.55 -19.62 2.66
N ILE A 67 -9.03 -20.36 1.69
CA ILE A 67 -8.65 -19.84 0.35
C ILE A 67 -9.81 -19.11 -0.33
N LYS A 68 -11.04 -19.56 -0.07
CA LYS A 68 -12.28 -19.00 -0.62
C LYS A 68 -12.88 -17.87 0.20
N GLU A 69 -12.31 -17.54 1.36
CA GLU A 69 -12.78 -16.42 2.16
C GLU A 69 -12.46 -15.11 1.42
N SER A 70 -13.48 -14.30 1.15
CA SER A 70 -13.30 -13.01 0.49
C SER A 70 -12.48 -12.05 1.36
N PHE A 71 -11.57 -11.32 0.74
CA PHE A 71 -10.87 -10.19 1.33
C PHE A 71 -11.07 -8.94 0.46
N ASN A 72 -10.96 -7.74 1.03
CA ASN A 72 -11.19 -6.50 0.30
C ASN A 72 -9.92 -5.64 0.19
N LEU A 73 -9.00 -6.10 -0.66
CA LEU A 73 -7.75 -5.41 -0.95
C LEU A 73 -8.04 -4.10 -1.68
N THR A 74 -8.97 -4.11 -2.63
CA THR A 74 -9.37 -2.93 -3.41
C THR A 74 -9.82 -1.76 -2.53
N TYR A 75 -10.53 -2.03 -1.43
CA TYR A 75 -10.90 -1.00 -0.44
C TYR A 75 -9.66 -0.35 0.18
N SER A 76 -8.73 -1.17 0.68
CA SER A 76 -7.50 -0.67 1.32
C SER A 76 -6.66 0.15 0.34
N LEU A 77 -6.46 -0.35 -0.88
CA LEU A 77 -5.71 0.35 -1.94
C LEU A 77 -6.36 1.68 -2.32
N ASN A 78 -7.69 1.71 -2.46
CA ASN A 78 -8.41 2.95 -2.75
C ASN A 78 -8.36 3.95 -1.59
N THR A 79 -8.41 3.48 -0.34
CA THR A 79 -8.26 4.34 0.84
C THR A 79 -6.89 4.99 0.88
N ILE A 80 -5.81 4.25 0.66
CA ILE A 80 -4.44 4.78 0.61
C ILE A 80 -4.28 5.74 -0.58
N ASN A 81 -4.74 5.36 -1.76
CA ASN A 81 -4.65 6.21 -2.94
C ASN A 81 -5.41 7.54 -2.76
N LYS A 82 -6.56 7.53 -2.08
CA LYS A 82 -7.32 8.77 -1.77
C LYS A 82 -6.56 9.72 -0.85
N SER A 83 -5.52 9.27 -0.14
CA SER A 83 -4.62 10.15 0.62
C SER A 83 -3.41 10.62 -0.18
N ASN A 84 -3.36 10.35 -1.48
CA ASN A 84 -2.22 10.63 -2.38
C ASN A 84 -0.93 9.89 -1.98
N ALA A 85 -1.05 8.71 -1.36
CA ALA A 85 0.07 7.83 -1.08
C ALA A 85 0.06 6.62 -2.03
N ILE A 86 1.25 6.09 -2.34
CA ILE A 86 1.45 4.81 -3.01
C ILE A 86 1.28 3.68 -1.99
N SER A 87 0.57 2.63 -2.38
CA SER A 87 0.46 1.43 -1.54
C SER A 87 1.68 0.54 -1.72
N CYS A 88 2.23 0.04 -0.62
CA CYS A 88 3.23 -1.03 -0.61
C CYS A 88 2.69 -2.21 0.21
N ILE A 89 2.36 -3.30 -0.47
CA ILE A 89 1.88 -4.52 0.17
C ILE A 89 3.10 -5.38 0.49
N THR A 90 3.36 -5.62 1.78
CA THR A 90 4.15 -6.79 2.16
C THR A 90 3.25 -8.00 2.09
N TRP A 91 3.47 -8.83 1.09
CA TRP A 91 2.58 -9.95 0.77
C TRP A 91 3.22 -11.25 1.24
N GLU A 92 2.64 -11.85 2.26
CA GLU A 92 3.30 -12.87 3.07
C GLU A 92 2.65 -14.23 2.86
N PRO A 93 3.35 -15.22 2.27
CA PRO A 93 2.84 -16.58 2.08
C PRO A 93 2.86 -17.34 3.41
N MET A 94 2.03 -16.88 4.35
CA MET A 94 1.85 -17.43 5.68
C MET A 94 0.50 -17.00 6.21
N TYR A 95 0.04 -17.64 7.28
CA TYR A 95 -1.15 -17.27 8.03
C TYR A 95 -0.93 -17.47 9.53
N LEU A 96 -1.85 -16.95 10.35
CA LEU A 96 -1.85 -17.22 11.78
C LEU A 96 -2.80 -18.37 12.12
N GLN A 97 -2.27 -19.35 12.86
CA GLN A 97 -3.06 -20.42 13.48
C GLN A 97 -2.77 -20.41 14.99
N ASN A 98 -3.79 -20.16 15.82
CA ASN A 98 -3.64 -20.04 17.28
C ASN A 98 -2.51 -19.08 17.69
N SER A 99 -2.46 -17.91 17.04
CA SER A 99 -1.43 -16.87 17.21
C SER A 99 0.00 -17.29 16.86
N LYS A 100 0.19 -18.42 16.17
CA LYS A 100 1.47 -18.85 15.62
C LYS A 100 1.50 -18.63 14.11
N GLU A 101 2.62 -18.09 13.62
CA GLU A 101 2.92 -17.97 12.20
C GLU A 101 3.07 -19.38 11.60
N VAL A 102 2.31 -19.66 10.54
CA VAL A 102 2.41 -20.89 9.74
C VAL A 102 2.74 -20.49 8.32
N ALA A 103 3.96 -20.80 7.90
CA ALA A 103 4.40 -20.54 6.54
C ALA A 103 3.71 -21.50 5.56
N ILE A 104 3.36 -20.97 4.39
CA ILE A 104 2.88 -21.75 3.26
C ILE A 104 4.09 -22.34 2.55
N LEU A 105 4.05 -23.65 2.30
CA LEU A 105 5.13 -24.34 1.60
C LEU A 105 5.14 -23.92 0.12
N SER A 106 6.33 -23.67 -0.42
CA SER A 106 6.52 -23.36 -1.85
C SER A 106 5.92 -24.45 -2.75
N ASP A 107 6.04 -25.71 -2.36
CA ASP A 107 5.46 -26.86 -3.07
C ASP A 107 3.93 -26.78 -3.20
N ASP A 108 3.24 -26.25 -2.19
CA ASP A 108 1.79 -26.08 -2.26
C ASP A 108 1.41 -25.01 -3.29
N ILE A 109 2.20 -23.93 -3.37
CA ILE A 109 2.03 -22.86 -4.35
C ILE A 109 2.32 -23.40 -5.76
N LEU A 110 3.43 -24.11 -5.95
CA LEU A 110 3.84 -24.67 -7.26
C LEU A 110 2.89 -25.76 -7.78
N LYS A 111 2.16 -26.45 -6.89
CA LYS A 111 1.10 -27.41 -7.25
C LYS A 111 -0.24 -26.74 -7.58
N GLY A 112 -0.31 -25.41 -7.53
CA GLY A 112 -1.51 -24.63 -7.83
C GLY A 112 -2.55 -24.62 -6.70
N LEU A 113 -2.19 -25.05 -5.48
CA LEU A 113 -3.18 -25.13 -4.39
C LEU A 113 -3.68 -23.74 -3.94
N TYR A 114 -2.98 -22.67 -4.32
CA TYR A 114 -3.32 -21.29 -3.99
C TYR A 114 -3.80 -20.46 -5.19
N ASP A 115 -3.96 -21.07 -6.37
CA ASP A 115 -4.29 -20.34 -7.60
C ASP A 115 -5.60 -19.55 -7.49
N GLU A 116 -6.62 -20.10 -6.84
CA GLU A 116 -7.89 -19.39 -6.61
C GLU A 116 -7.71 -18.10 -5.79
N TYR A 117 -6.85 -18.13 -4.76
CA TYR A 117 -6.50 -16.93 -3.99
C TYR A 117 -5.67 -15.94 -4.81
N LEU A 118 -4.72 -16.44 -5.61
CA LEU A 118 -3.87 -15.63 -6.47
C LEU A 118 -4.68 -14.92 -7.56
N ASP A 119 -5.63 -15.61 -8.18
CA ASP A 119 -6.53 -15.06 -9.18
C ASP A 119 -7.40 -13.94 -8.61
N GLU A 120 -7.98 -14.13 -7.42
CA GLU A 120 -8.75 -13.09 -6.73
C GLU A 120 -7.87 -11.88 -6.35
N PHE A 121 -6.65 -12.12 -5.88
CA PHE A 121 -5.68 -11.06 -5.60
C PHE A 121 -5.34 -10.26 -6.86
N ILE A 122 -5.06 -10.94 -7.97
CA ILE A 122 -4.77 -10.31 -9.27
C ILE A 122 -5.98 -9.54 -9.78
N PHE A 123 -7.19 -10.09 -9.66
CA PHE A 123 -8.43 -9.43 -10.04
C PHE A 123 -8.61 -8.12 -9.29
N GLN A 124 -8.42 -8.11 -7.97
CA GLN A 124 -8.53 -6.90 -7.16
C GLN A 124 -7.46 -5.87 -7.51
N ILE A 125 -6.21 -6.27 -7.71
CA ILE A 125 -5.14 -5.36 -8.15
C ILE A 125 -5.46 -4.75 -9.51
N LYS A 126 -5.92 -5.56 -10.47
CA LYS A 126 -6.33 -5.09 -11.79
C LYS A 126 -7.48 -4.09 -11.70
N SER A 127 -8.45 -4.33 -10.82
CA SER A 127 -9.57 -3.43 -10.58
C SER A 127 -9.14 -2.07 -9.99
N PHE A 128 -8.07 -2.06 -9.18
CA PHE A 128 -7.51 -0.83 -8.61
C PHE A 128 -6.85 0.06 -9.68
N ASN A 129 -6.21 -0.56 -10.69
CA ASN A 129 -5.70 0.09 -11.91
C ASN A 129 -4.83 1.34 -11.69
N LYS A 130 -3.95 1.30 -10.68
CA LYS A 130 -3.02 2.38 -10.32
C LYS A 130 -1.70 1.80 -9.81
N PRO A 131 -0.62 2.59 -9.74
CA PRO A 131 0.66 2.13 -9.23
C PRO A 131 0.57 1.55 -7.81
N LEU A 132 1.25 0.43 -7.62
CA LEU A 132 1.30 -0.37 -6.40
C LEU A 132 2.70 -1.00 -6.32
N ILE A 133 3.27 -1.08 -5.12
CA ILE A 133 4.48 -1.85 -4.83
C ILE A 133 4.05 -3.16 -4.16
N ILE A 134 4.49 -4.30 -4.69
CA ILE A 134 4.31 -5.61 -4.05
C ILE A 134 5.67 -6.08 -3.56
N ARG A 135 5.80 -6.23 -2.25
CA ARG A 135 6.97 -6.78 -1.56
C ARG A 135 6.66 -8.20 -1.13
N PHE A 136 6.72 -9.11 -2.10
CA PHE A 136 6.41 -10.52 -1.92
C PHE A 136 7.46 -11.21 -1.05
N ALA A 137 6.99 -12.03 -0.10
CA ALA A 137 7.79 -12.99 0.67
C ALA A 137 9.11 -12.39 1.19
N HIS A 138 9.00 -11.27 1.90
CA HIS A 138 10.16 -10.52 2.37
C HIS A 138 11.11 -11.33 3.27
N GLU A 139 12.36 -10.87 3.40
CA GLU A 139 13.34 -11.44 4.34
C GLU A 139 13.59 -12.95 4.14
N MET A 140 13.59 -13.40 2.88
CA MET A 140 13.84 -14.79 2.49
C MET A 140 15.14 -15.39 3.06
N ASN A 141 16.11 -14.55 3.40
CA ASN A 141 17.40 -14.95 3.96
C ASN A 141 17.34 -15.30 5.45
N LEU A 142 16.20 -15.10 6.13
CA LEU A 142 16.06 -15.38 7.56
C LEU A 142 15.43 -16.75 7.80
N SER A 143 16.03 -17.54 8.70
CA SER A 143 15.49 -18.84 9.12
C SER A 143 14.13 -18.77 9.82
N ARG A 144 13.76 -17.58 10.33
CA ARG A 144 12.43 -17.29 10.87
C ARG A 144 11.33 -17.51 9.83
N TYR A 145 11.59 -17.11 8.59
CA TYR A 145 10.60 -17.14 7.53
C TYR A 145 10.84 -18.34 6.62
N HIS A 146 10.01 -19.37 6.77
CA HIS A 146 10.18 -20.66 6.12
C HIS A 146 9.83 -20.68 4.62
N TRP A 147 9.81 -19.52 3.95
CA TRP A 147 9.59 -19.40 2.51
C TRP A 147 10.87 -19.19 1.69
N GLY A 148 12.03 -18.94 2.32
CA GLY A 148 13.28 -18.64 1.61
C GLY A 148 14.49 -19.50 1.96
N VAL A 149 14.46 -20.21 3.09
CA VAL A 149 15.52 -21.13 3.51
C VAL A 149 14.91 -22.43 4.02
N VAL A 150 15.50 -23.56 3.61
CA VAL A 150 15.23 -24.86 4.21
C VAL A 150 15.81 -24.82 5.62
N LYS A 151 15.01 -25.23 6.61
CA LYS A 151 15.48 -25.36 7.98
C LYS A 151 16.38 -26.61 8.03
N ASP A 152 17.68 -26.41 8.31
CA ASP A 152 18.58 -27.51 8.67
C ASP A 152 18.09 -28.25 9.94
#